data_AF-A0A9D2MID2-F1
#
_entry.id   AF-A0A9D2MID2-F1
#
_cell.length_a   1.000
_cell.length_b   1.000
_cell.length_c   1.000
_cell.angle_alpha   90.00
_cell.angle_beta   90.00
_cell.angle_gamma   90.00
#
_symmetry.space_group_name_H-M   'P 1'
#
loop_
_entity.id
_entity.type
_entity.pdbx_description
1 polymer ?
#
loop_
_entity_poly.entity_id
_entity_poly.type
_entity_poly.pdbx_seq_one_letter_code
_entity_poly.pdbx_strand_id
1 'polypeptide(L)'
;MGNNYNQNLNQSNTDYTNPHQNYQPPQPPNPNYYPPQQPVEEKASVGLAILSFIIPLAGLIIFLTQKDKKPKTAKVSGICALVSFILNIFITIIITIASTVFVGTAVDNAVDTPDTIPYETYNFENFESADSNELSLPEFTYEINVGDTCPVSVLVPSGYSENDLIWNASDTSIATIDQQGNLTGVSEGVVSISVETTDEQYYDFCMVTVSNPD
;
A
#
# COMPACT_ATOMS: atom_id res chain seq x y z
N MET A 1 -12.33 -54.83 46.86
CA MET A 1 -13.10 -54.39 45.68
C MET A 1 -14.02 -53.30 46.20
N GLY A 2 -13.82 -52.02 45.97
CA GLY A 2 -13.40 -51.34 44.76
C GLY A 2 -14.45 -50.25 44.53
N ASN A 3 -13.98 -49.00 44.40
CA ASN A 3 -14.71 -47.79 43.97
C ASN A 3 -15.32 -46.95 45.11
N ASN A 4 -14.56 -45.94 45.52
CA ASN A 4 -15.09 -44.73 46.16
C ASN A 4 -15.09 -43.61 45.12
N TYR A 5 -16.28 -43.09 44.84
CA TYR A 5 -16.50 -41.78 44.25
C TYR A 5 -15.94 -40.71 45.19
N ASN A 6 -15.39 -39.63 44.66
CA ASN A 6 -15.62 -38.34 45.31
C ASN A 6 -15.47 -37.18 44.34
N GLN A 7 -16.61 -36.50 44.14
CA GLN A 7 -16.60 -35.07 43.93
C GLN A 7 -16.01 -34.41 45.18
N ASN A 8 -15.21 -33.36 45.04
CA ASN A 8 -15.04 -32.45 46.17
C ASN A 8 -14.98 -31.00 45.72
N LEU A 9 -15.92 -30.25 46.31
CA LEU A 9 -16.10 -28.83 46.20
C LEU A 9 -14.93 -28.09 46.87
N ASN A 10 -14.71 -26.87 46.39
CA ASN A 10 -14.07 -25.77 47.09
C ASN A 10 -14.30 -25.79 48.60
N GLN A 11 -13.23 -25.65 49.39
CA GLN A 11 -13.21 -24.70 50.49
C GLN A 11 -11.78 -24.38 50.98
N SER A 12 -11.59 -23.08 51.10
CA SER A 12 -10.56 -22.30 51.80
C SER A 12 -10.11 -22.88 53.15
N ASN A 13 -8.82 -22.73 53.47
CA ASN A 13 -8.36 -22.65 54.87
C ASN A 13 -7.12 -21.75 55.02
N THR A 14 -7.33 -20.67 55.78
CA THR A 14 -6.38 -19.97 56.63
C THR A 14 -5.88 -20.90 57.74
N ASP A 15 -4.58 -20.89 58.10
CA ASP A 15 -4.14 -20.62 59.48
C ASP A 15 -2.67 -20.91 59.79
N TYR A 16 -2.15 -19.98 60.60
CA TYR A 16 -0.97 -19.86 61.46
C TYR A 16 -0.03 -21.06 61.76
N THR A 17 1.25 -20.77 61.51
CA THR A 17 2.51 -21.03 62.27
C THR A 17 2.56 -22.01 63.45
N ASN A 18 3.60 -22.86 63.47
CA ASN A 18 4.23 -23.41 64.70
C ASN A 18 5.78 -23.31 64.59
N PRO A 19 6.52 -22.74 65.58
CA PRO A 19 7.93 -22.40 65.42
C PRO A 19 8.87 -23.25 66.30
N HIS A 20 9.63 -24.18 65.70
CA HIS A 20 10.85 -24.72 66.33
C HIS A 20 11.96 -24.83 65.27
N GLN A 21 12.73 -23.75 65.10
CA GLN A 21 13.91 -23.66 64.24
C GLN A 21 15.16 -24.15 64.99
N ASN A 22 15.84 -25.14 64.41
CA ASN A 22 17.13 -25.65 64.84
C ASN A 22 18.23 -24.74 64.27
N TYR A 23 18.88 -23.92 65.10
CA TYR A 23 19.90 -22.97 64.65
C TYR A 23 21.27 -23.67 64.49
N GLN A 24 21.76 -23.74 63.25
CA GLN A 24 23.14 -24.09 62.94
C GLN A 24 23.87 -22.81 62.46
N PRO A 25 25.09 -22.50 62.94
CA PRO A 25 25.76 -21.24 62.62
C PRO A 25 26.20 -21.16 61.14
N PRO A 26 26.23 -19.95 60.54
CA PRO A 26 26.55 -19.77 59.12
C PRO A 26 27.99 -20.18 58.79
N GLN A 27 28.18 -20.95 57.70
CA GLN A 27 29.48 -21.25 57.14
C GLN A 27 30.01 -20.06 56.32
N PRO A 28 31.33 -19.80 56.30
CA PRO A 28 31.90 -18.68 55.57
C PRO A 28 31.65 -18.80 54.05
N PRO A 29 31.52 -17.68 53.31
CA PRO A 29 31.22 -17.69 51.89
C PRO A 29 32.28 -18.45 51.08
N ASN A 30 31.85 -19.37 50.22
CA ASN A 30 32.74 -20.10 49.30
C ASN A 30 33.25 -19.13 48.22
N PRO A 31 34.58 -18.89 48.09
CA PRO A 31 35.14 -17.96 47.12
C PRO A 31 34.89 -18.32 45.65
N ASN A 32 34.51 -19.58 45.36
CA ASN A 32 34.26 -20.09 44.01
C ASN A 32 32.77 -20.25 43.68
N TYR A 33 31.87 -19.63 44.44
CA TYR A 33 30.44 -19.63 44.13
C TYR A 33 30.11 -18.50 43.15
N TYR A 34 29.97 -18.84 41.86
CA TYR A 34 29.33 -17.98 40.87
C TYR A 34 27.85 -18.38 40.78
N PRO A 35 26.89 -17.49 41.09
CA PRO A 35 25.49 -17.80 40.90
C PRO A 35 25.21 -18.06 39.41
N PRO A 36 24.30 -19.00 39.07
CA PRO A 36 23.86 -19.20 37.70
C PRO A 36 23.40 -17.86 37.12
N GLN A 37 24.07 -17.38 36.07
CA GLN A 37 23.68 -16.15 35.40
C GLN A 37 22.29 -16.37 34.79
N GLN A 38 21.28 -15.69 35.33
CA GLN A 38 19.97 -15.64 34.71
C GLN A 38 20.12 -15.00 33.32
N PRO A 39 19.45 -15.50 32.27
CA PRO A 39 19.53 -14.89 30.95
C PRO A 39 19.14 -13.41 31.09
N VAL A 40 20.08 -12.51 30.84
CA VAL A 40 19.81 -11.07 30.91
C VAL A 40 18.76 -10.78 29.85
N GLU A 41 17.53 -10.50 30.30
CA GLU A 41 16.40 -10.14 29.45
C GLU A 41 16.69 -8.76 28.84
N GLU A 42 17.47 -8.77 27.76
CA GLU A 42 17.75 -7.59 26.97
C GLU A 42 16.42 -7.07 26.41
N LYS A 43 16.00 -5.90 26.91
CA LYS A 43 14.79 -5.21 26.44
C LYS A 43 14.86 -5.12 24.92
N ALA A 44 13.78 -5.50 24.25
CA ALA A 44 13.72 -5.45 22.79
C ALA A 44 14.21 -4.08 22.31
N SER A 45 15.23 -4.06 21.45
CA SER A 45 15.75 -2.82 20.90
C SER A 45 14.60 -2.07 20.23
N VAL A 46 14.39 -0.82 20.63
CA VAL A 46 13.31 0.04 20.14
C VAL A 46 13.33 0.10 18.60
N GLY A 47 14.51 0.02 17.98
CA GLY A 47 14.65 -0.03 16.53
C GLY A 47 14.05 -1.28 15.87
N LEU A 48 14.13 -2.45 16.52
CA LEU A 48 13.49 -3.68 16.00
C LEU A 48 11.96 -3.61 16.13
N ALA A 49 11.46 -2.94 17.18
CA ALA A 49 10.03 -2.70 17.33
C ALA A 49 9.49 -1.74 16.26
N ILE A 50 10.24 -0.67 15.95
CA ILE A 50 9.88 0.27 14.87
C ILE A 50 9.94 -0.42 13.49
N LEU A 51 10.97 -1.24 13.23
CA LEU A 51 11.07 -2.01 11.98
C LEU A 51 9.90 -2.97 11.78
N SER A 52 9.44 -3.63 12.85
CA SER A 52 8.26 -4.51 12.79
C SER A 52 6.94 -3.78 12.53
N PHE A 53 6.90 -2.47 12.83
CA PHE A 53 5.74 -1.61 12.58
C PHE A 53 5.70 -1.13 11.12
N ILE A 54 6.86 -0.84 10.52
CA ILE A 54 6.97 -0.32 9.14
C ILE A 54 6.80 -1.43 8.10
N ILE A 55 7.25 -2.65 8.40
CA ILE A 55 7.14 -3.80 7.50
C ILE A 55 6.57 -4.98 8.30
N PRO A 56 5.25 -5.24 8.22
CA PRO A 56 4.60 -6.33 8.95
C PRO A 56 5.27 -7.70 8.71
N LEU A 57 5.79 -7.91 7.49
CA LEU A 57 6.53 -9.12 7.10
C LEU A 57 7.85 -9.27 7.88
N ALA A 58 8.57 -8.18 8.15
CA ALA A 58 9.80 -8.20 8.95
C ALA A 58 9.51 -8.55 10.42
N GLY A 59 8.39 -8.06 10.96
CA GLY A 59 7.94 -8.42 12.32
C GLY A 59 7.59 -9.91 12.46
N LEU A 60 6.98 -10.50 11.43
CA LEU A 60 6.70 -11.94 11.38
C LEU A 60 7.98 -12.79 11.28
N ILE A 61 8.95 -12.35 10.50
CA ILE A 61 10.26 -13.02 10.37
C ILE A 61 11.02 -13.00 11.71
N ILE A 62 11.04 -11.86 12.41
CA ILE A 62 11.65 -11.73 13.73
C ILE A 62 10.95 -12.62 14.77
N PHE A 63 9.61 -12.68 14.73
CA PHE A 63 8.83 -13.58 15.58
C PHE A 63 9.25 -15.04 15.40
N LEU A 64 9.32 -15.51 14.15
CA LEU A 64 9.69 -16.88 13.83
C LEU A 64 11.13 -17.22 14.23
N THR A 65 12.04 -16.24 14.19
CA THR A 65 13.46 -16.43 14.51
C THR A 65 13.71 -16.45 16.02
N GLN A 66 12.93 -15.69 16.79
CA GLN A 66 13.08 -15.58 18.25
C GLN A 66 12.16 -16.51 19.05
N LYS A 67 11.23 -17.23 18.39
CA LYS A 67 10.21 -18.07 19.06
C LYS A 67 10.81 -19.10 20.04
N ASP A 68 11.98 -19.66 19.72
CA ASP A 68 12.62 -20.70 20.52
C ASP A 68 13.60 -20.13 21.57
N LYS A 69 14.16 -18.95 21.33
CA LYS A 69 15.21 -18.34 22.18
C LYS A 69 14.67 -17.32 23.19
N LYS A 70 13.65 -16.53 22.81
CA LYS A 70 13.07 -15.43 23.60
C LYS A 70 11.54 -15.39 23.41
N PRO A 71 10.78 -16.35 23.99
CA PRO A 71 9.37 -16.54 23.68
C PRO A 71 8.47 -15.37 24.10
N LYS A 72 8.84 -14.62 25.16
CA LYS A 72 8.09 -13.43 25.57
C LYS A 72 8.27 -12.27 24.58
N THR A 73 9.51 -11.98 24.18
CA THR A 73 9.84 -10.96 23.19
C THR A 73 9.26 -11.29 21.82
N ALA A 74 9.33 -12.56 21.41
CA ALA A 74 8.73 -13.04 20.18
C ALA A 74 7.21 -12.77 20.19
N LYS A 75 6.49 -13.19 21.23
CA LYS A 75 5.03 -12.96 21.31
C LYS A 75 4.63 -11.49 21.15
N VAL A 76 5.38 -10.56 21.76
CA VAL A 76 5.12 -9.12 21.59
C VAL A 76 5.36 -8.67 20.14
N SER A 77 6.44 -9.13 19.50
CA SER A 77 6.76 -8.83 18.10
C SER A 77 5.73 -9.39 17.10
N GLY A 78 5.15 -10.55 17.39
CA GLY A 78 4.09 -11.13 16.56
C GLY A 78 2.76 -10.39 16.70
N ILE A 79 2.40 -10.01 17.94
CA ILE A 79 1.18 -9.23 18.21
C ILE A 79 1.28 -7.84 17.59
N CYS A 80 2.42 -7.14 17.67
CA CYS A 80 2.57 -5.83 17.04
C CYS A 80 2.50 -5.91 15.51
N ALA A 81 3.14 -6.91 14.89
CA ALA A 81 3.06 -7.10 13.43
C ALA A 81 1.62 -7.35 12.96
N LEU A 82 0.86 -8.17 13.71
CA LEU A 82 -0.54 -8.45 13.40
C LEU A 82 -1.42 -7.19 13.56
N VAL A 83 -1.27 -6.46 14.67
CA VAL A 83 -2.03 -5.23 14.94
C VAL A 83 -1.70 -4.15 13.90
N SER A 84 -0.42 -3.97 13.55
CA SER A 84 0.00 -3.03 12.51
C SER A 84 -0.54 -3.39 11.13
N PHE A 85 -0.55 -4.67 10.76
CA PHE A 85 -1.10 -5.11 9.49
C PHE A 85 -2.60 -4.80 9.40
N ILE A 86 -3.35 -5.10 10.46
CA ILE A 86 -4.79 -4.84 10.53
C ILE A 86 -5.06 -3.32 10.50
N LEU A 87 -4.36 -2.53 11.32
CA LEU A 87 -4.53 -1.08 11.35
C LEU A 87 -4.14 -0.42 10.02
N ASN A 88 -3.07 -0.89 9.35
CA ASN A 88 -2.66 -0.38 8.05
C ASN A 88 -3.75 -0.63 6.99
N ILE A 89 -4.33 -1.83 6.96
CA ILE A 89 -5.45 -2.16 6.07
C ILE A 89 -6.64 -1.22 6.32
N PHE A 90 -7.02 -0.99 7.59
CA PHE A 90 -8.11 -0.07 7.92
C PHE A 90 -7.81 1.38 7.52
N ILE A 91 -6.58 1.87 7.78
CA ILE A 91 -6.17 3.24 7.40
C ILE A 91 -6.16 3.40 5.88
N THR A 92 -5.63 2.44 5.13
CA THR A 92 -5.66 2.45 3.66
C THR A 92 -7.09 2.51 3.14
N ILE A 93 -7.99 1.67 3.65
CA ILE A 93 -9.41 1.67 3.25
C ILE A 93 -10.07 3.02 3.54
N ILE A 94 -9.82 3.60 4.72
CA ILE A 94 -10.38 4.92 5.09
C ILE A 94 -9.86 6.02 4.16
N ILE A 95 -8.56 6.06 3.86
CA ILE A 95 -7.95 7.04 2.96
C ILE A 95 -8.51 6.86 1.54
N THR A 96 -8.57 5.63 1.03
CA THR A 96 -9.15 5.35 -0.30
C THR A 96 -10.60 5.81 -0.39
N ILE A 97 -11.43 5.52 0.61
CA ILE A 97 -12.83 5.99 0.67
C ILE A 97 -12.87 7.53 0.70
N ALA A 98 -12.08 8.17 1.57
CA ALA A 98 -12.03 9.63 1.66
C ALA A 98 -11.60 10.29 0.35
N SER A 99 -10.59 9.74 -0.34
CA SER A 99 -10.15 10.21 -1.65
C SER A 99 -11.22 10.02 -2.73
N THR A 100 -11.94 8.89 -2.75
CA THR A 100 -13.05 8.68 -3.70
C THR A 100 -14.25 9.58 -3.45
N VAL A 101 -14.47 10.04 -2.21
CA VAL A 101 -15.55 10.96 -1.85
C VAL A 101 -15.21 12.42 -2.22
N PHE A 102 -13.93 12.77 -2.37
CA PHE A 102 -13.49 14.15 -2.63
C PHE A 102 -13.53 14.57 -4.12
N VAL A 103 -13.86 13.66 -5.04
CA VAL A 103 -14.04 14.01 -6.48
C VAL A 103 -15.47 14.48 -6.79
N GLY A 104 -16.39 14.44 -5.81
CA GLY A 104 -17.77 14.87 -5.98
C GLY A 104 -18.04 16.29 -5.46
N THR A 105 -18.38 17.19 -6.39
CA THR A 105 -19.00 18.51 -6.23
C THR A 105 -18.07 19.71 -5.95
N ALA A 106 -17.54 20.28 -7.03
CA ALA A 106 -17.42 21.73 -7.18
C ALA A 106 -18.03 22.14 -8.54
N VAL A 107 -19.35 22.13 -8.60
CA VAL A 107 -20.12 22.88 -9.61
C VAL A 107 -21.32 23.50 -8.91
N ASP A 108 -21.07 24.57 -8.16
CA ASP A 108 -22.10 25.57 -7.90
C ASP A 108 -21.61 26.93 -8.41
N ASN A 109 -22.43 27.47 -9.29
CA ASN A 109 -22.22 28.53 -10.25
C ASN A 109 -21.76 29.86 -9.62
N ALA A 110 -20.82 30.51 -10.29
CA ALA A 110 -20.53 31.92 -10.11
C ALA A 110 -21.75 32.77 -10.51
N VAL A 111 -22.32 33.50 -9.56
CA VAL A 111 -23.05 34.75 -9.82
C VAL A 111 -22.68 35.74 -8.72
N ASP A 112 -21.69 36.57 -9.00
CA ASP A 112 -21.69 37.96 -8.55
C ASP A 112 -20.85 38.77 -9.55
N THR A 113 -21.52 39.52 -10.42
CA THR A 113 -20.88 40.53 -11.28
C THR A 113 -21.05 41.88 -10.62
N PRO A 114 -19.94 42.61 -10.40
CA PRO A 114 -19.94 44.02 -10.75
C PRO A 114 -18.77 44.38 -11.67
N ASP A 115 -19.15 45.05 -12.75
CA ASP A 115 -18.45 46.15 -13.42
C ASP A 115 -17.17 45.84 -14.23
N THR A 116 -17.42 45.67 -15.53
CA THR A 116 -16.62 46.14 -16.68
C THR A 116 -15.15 46.49 -16.40
N ILE A 117 -14.30 45.47 -16.55
CA ILE A 117 -12.92 45.67 -16.98
C ILE A 117 -12.88 45.63 -18.51
N PRO A 118 -12.22 46.59 -19.19
CA PRO A 118 -12.09 46.58 -20.64
C PRO A 118 -11.42 45.28 -21.08
N TYR A 119 -11.75 44.81 -22.28
CA TYR A 119 -11.12 43.66 -22.91
C TYR A 119 -9.61 43.94 -23.03
N GLU A 120 -8.83 43.55 -22.02
CA GLU A 120 -7.47 43.14 -22.27
C GLU A 120 -7.64 41.94 -23.20
N THR A 121 -7.31 42.14 -24.47
CA THR A 121 -7.07 41.07 -25.42
C THR A 121 -6.14 40.09 -24.73
N TYR A 122 -6.71 39.01 -24.19
CA TYR A 122 -5.93 37.83 -23.86
C TYR A 122 -5.41 37.34 -25.22
N ASN A 123 -4.20 37.77 -25.57
CA ASN A 123 -3.43 37.15 -26.63
C ASN A 123 -3.36 35.67 -26.26
N PHE A 124 -4.11 34.85 -27.00
CA PHE A 124 -4.02 33.39 -26.99
C PHE A 124 -2.68 32.88 -27.57
N GLU A 125 -1.66 33.74 -27.66
CA GLU A 125 -0.33 33.45 -28.20
C GLU A 125 0.69 33.07 -27.12
N ASN A 126 0.27 32.91 -25.86
CA ASN A 126 1.10 32.39 -24.79
C ASN A 126 0.56 31.06 -24.21
N PHE A 127 0.11 30.15 -25.07
CA PHE A 127 0.36 28.73 -24.79
C PHE A 127 1.86 28.55 -24.98
N GLU A 128 2.61 28.83 -23.93
CA GLU A 128 4.07 28.76 -23.93
C GLU A 128 4.45 27.31 -24.26
N SER A 129 4.74 27.11 -25.53
CA SER A 129 5.34 25.94 -26.14
C SER A 129 6.80 25.81 -25.67
N ALA A 130 7.00 25.71 -24.36
CA ALA A 130 8.29 25.54 -23.73
C ALA A 130 8.19 24.44 -22.67
N ASP A 131 8.72 23.27 -23.03
CA ASP A 131 9.12 22.22 -22.11
C ASP A 131 7.97 21.43 -21.45
N SER A 132 7.13 20.78 -22.26
CA SER A 132 6.34 19.65 -21.76
C SER A 132 7.31 18.50 -21.44
N ASN A 133 7.71 18.36 -20.18
CA ASN A 133 8.48 17.22 -19.69
C ASN A 133 7.56 16.01 -19.39
N GLU A 134 6.47 15.84 -20.13
CA GLU A 134 5.49 14.80 -19.88
C GLU A 134 4.92 14.26 -21.20
N LEU A 135 4.83 12.94 -21.29
CA LEU A 135 4.08 12.24 -22.33
C LEU A 135 2.62 12.23 -21.93
N SER A 136 1.72 12.72 -22.78
CA SER A 136 0.30 12.80 -22.44
C SER A 136 -0.62 12.48 -23.61
N LEU A 137 -1.63 11.66 -23.35
CA LEU A 137 -2.80 11.43 -24.18
C LEU A 137 -3.89 12.39 -23.71
N PRO A 138 -4.18 13.49 -24.45
CA PRO A 138 -5.13 14.51 -24.01
C PRO A 138 -6.56 13.97 -23.91
N GLU A 139 -6.87 12.88 -24.59
CA GLU A 139 -8.16 12.19 -24.54
C GLU A 139 -8.03 10.90 -23.72
N PHE A 140 -8.76 10.85 -22.59
CA PHE A 140 -8.76 9.67 -21.72
C PHE A 140 -9.59 8.51 -22.28
N THR A 141 -10.53 8.81 -23.18
CA THR A 141 -11.43 7.82 -23.80
C THR A 141 -11.60 8.09 -25.30
N TYR A 142 -11.45 7.05 -26.11
CA TYR A 142 -11.77 7.03 -27.54
C TYR A 142 -13.00 6.16 -27.80
N GLU A 143 -13.84 6.60 -28.73
CA GLU A 143 -14.94 5.81 -29.29
C GLU A 143 -14.67 5.58 -30.78
N ILE A 144 -14.66 4.32 -31.20
CA ILE A 144 -14.36 3.94 -32.58
C ILE A 144 -15.28 2.81 -33.03
N ASN A 145 -15.69 2.80 -34.29
CA ASN A 145 -16.46 1.68 -34.81
C ASN A 145 -15.56 0.52 -35.22
N VAL A 146 -16.11 -0.69 -35.27
CA VAL A 146 -15.44 -1.86 -35.84
C VAL A 146 -15.05 -1.57 -37.30
N GLY A 147 -13.77 -1.76 -37.63
CA GLY A 147 -13.20 -1.56 -38.96
C GLY A 147 -12.74 -0.13 -39.26
N ASP A 148 -13.10 0.85 -38.42
CA ASP A 148 -12.61 2.23 -38.56
C ASP A 148 -11.19 2.36 -38.00
N THR A 149 -10.47 3.36 -38.52
CA THR A 149 -9.13 3.74 -38.05
C THR A 149 -9.08 5.24 -37.78
N CYS A 150 -8.53 5.65 -36.64
CA CYS A 150 -8.28 7.05 -36.30
C CYS A 150 -6.89 7.25 -35.67
N PRO A 151 -6.25 8.42 -35.88
CA PRO A 151 -5.01 8.76 -35.20
C PRO A 151 -5.29 9.12 -33.74
N VAL A 152 -4.49 8.58 -32.82
CA VAL A 152 -4.48 8.97 -31.41
C VAL A 152 -3.62 10.21 -31.25
N SER A 153 -4.16 11.25 -30.59
CA SER A 153 -3.38 12.45 -30.30
C SER A 153 -2.42 12.18 -29.14
N VAL A 154 -1.16 12.58 -29.28
CA VAL A 154 -0.15 12.43 -28.23
C VAL A 154 0.69 13.70 -28.12
N LEU A 155 0.92 14.16 -26.89
CA LEU A 155 1.86 15.21 -26.57
C LEU A 155 3.19 14.56 -26.22
N VAL A 156 4.21 14.79 -27.06
CA VAL A 156 5.53 14.18 -26.91
C VAL A 156 6.43 15.09 -26.05
N PRO A 157 7.14 14.55 -25.06
CA PRO A 157 8.00 15.35 -24.21
C PRO A 157 9.22 15.92 -24.95
N SER A 158 9.80 16.98 -24.40
CA SER A 158 11.00 17.60 -24.98
C SER A 158 12.17 16.58 -25.04
N GLY A 159 12.85 16.52 -26.18
CA GLY A 159 13.95 15.58 -26.41
C GLY A 159 13.55 14.20 -26.94
N TYR A 160 12.24 13.93 -27.09
CA TYR A 160 11.72 12.72 -27.70
C TYR A 160 11.05 13.03 -29.05
N SER A 161 10.89 12.00 -29.88
CA SER A 161 10.12 12.02 -31.11
C SER A 161 9.06 10.92 -31.09
N GLU A 162 8.12 10.96 -32.03
CA GLU A 162 7.12 9.89 -32.18
C GLU A 162 7.73 8.51 -32.44
N ASN A 163 8.95 8.45 -33.01
CA ASN A 163 9.66 7.18 -33.21
C ASN A 163 10.23 6.58 -31.92
N ASP A 164 10.33 7.40 -30.87
CA ASP A 164 10.79 6.99 -29.55
C ASP A 164 9.61 6.52 -28.68
N LEU A 165 8.42 6.41 -29.25
CA LEU A 165 7.21 5.90 -28.58
C LEU A 165 6.95 4.44 -28.92
N ILE A 166 6.53 3.69 -27.91
CA ILE A 166 6.11 2.31 -28.01
C ILE A 166 4.63 2.26 -27.64
N TRP A 167 3.80 1.88 -28.60
CA TRP A 167 2.36 1.70 -28.41
C TRP A 167 2.03 0.24 -28.10
N ASN A 168 1.07 0.03 -27.20
CA ASN A 168 0.59 -1.31 -26.85
C ASN A 168 -0.92 -1.33 -26.64
N ALA A 169 -1.57 -2.39 -27.10
CA ALA A 169 -2.97 -2.67 -26.83
C ALA A 169 -3.08 -3.86 -25.87
N SER A 170 -3.83 -3.68 -24.78
CA SER A 170 -4.06 -4.75 -23.78
C SER A 170 -4.79 -5.97 -24.35
N ASP A 171 -5.63 -5.77 -25.37
CA ASP A 171 -6.30 -6.85 -26.11
C ASP A 171 -6.44 -6.50 -27.61
N THR A 172 -5.51 -7.03 -28.40
CA THR A 172 -5.48 -6.84 -29.87
C THR A 172 -6.65 -7.49 -30.60
N SER A 173 -7.45 -8.34 -29.95
CA SER A 173 -8.67 -8.87 -30.54
C SER A 173 -9.82 -7.84 -30.56
N ILE A 174 -9.75 -6.80 -29.72
CA ILE A 174 -10.75 -5.72 -29.62
C ILE A 174 -10.32 -4.49 -30.42
N ALA A 175 -9.09 -4.00 -30.23
CA ALA A 175 -8.52 -2.92 -31.05
C ALA A 175 -7.00 -3.07 -31.17
N THR A 176 -6.44 -2.57 -32.27
CA THR A 176 -4.99 -2.56 -32.51
C THR A 176 -4.52 -1.13 -32.71
N ILE A 177 -3.27 -0.85 -32.34
CA ILE A 177 -2.60 0.42 -32.63
C ILE A 177 -1.25 0.15 -33.27
N ASP A 178 -0.89 0.92 -34.30
CA ASP A 178 0.41 0.81 -34.96
C ASP A 178 1.47 1.74 -34.33
N GLN A 179 2.71 1.66 -34.84
CA GLN A 179 3.82 2.47 -34.34
C GLN A 179 3.63 3.98 -34.61
N GLN A 180 2.78 4.34 -35.57
CA GLN A 180 2.45 5.73 -35.90
C GLN A 180 1.28 6.26 -35.05
N GLY A 181 0.75 5.47 -34.12
CA GLY A 181 -0.37 5.86 -33.27
C GLY A 181 -1.73 5.77 -33.97
N ASN A 182 -1.86 4.99 -35.05
CA ASN A 182 -3.16 4.78 -35.69
C ASN A 182 -3.92 3.63 -35.00
N LEU A 183 -4.99 3.99 -34.31
CA LEU A 183 -5.90 3.07 -33.63
C LEU A 183 -6.94 2.51 -34.61
N THR A 184 -7.12 1.19 -34.62
CA THR A 184 -8.11 0.49 -35.46
C THR A 184 -9.01 -0.41 -34.60
N GLY A 185 -10.32 -0.28 -34.76
CA GLY A 185 -11.32 -1.13 -34.10
C GLY A 185 -11.41 -2.50 -34.77
N VAL A 186 -11.32 -3.59 -33.99
CA VAL A 186 -11.34 -4.97 -34.51
C VAL A 186 -12.65 -5.68 -34.15
N SER A 187 -13.09 -5.61 -32.90
CA SER A 187 -14.36 -6.17 -32.45
C SER A 187 -14.96 -5.34 -31.33
N GLU A 188 -16.28 -5.41 -31.16
CA GLU A 188 -16.97 -4.73 -30.07
C GLU A 188 -16.38 -5.08 -28.71
N GLY A 189 -16.15 -4.07 -27.87
CA GLY A 189 -15.56 -4.24 -26.56
C GLY A 189 -14.86 -2.99 -26.05
N VAL A 190 -14.18 -3.14 -24.92
CA VAL A 190 -13.39 -2.07 -24.30
C VAL A 190 -11.98 -2.56 -24.08
N VAL A 191 -10.99 -1.78 -24.51
CA VAL A 191 -9.56 -2.12 -24.42
C VAL A 191 -8.76 -0.90 -23.98
N SER A 192 -7.71 -1.12 -23.18
CA SER A 192 -6.74 -0.06 -22.86
C SER A 192 -5.62 -0.04 -23.89
N ILE A 193 -5.29 1.17 -24.35
CA ILE A 193 -4.13 1.48 -25.17
C ILE A 193 -3.14 2.28 -24.33
N SER A 194 -1.88 1.85 -24.32
CA SER A 194 -0.80 2.53 -23.59
C SER A 194 0.29 2.99 -24.56
N VAL A 195 0.97 4.08 -24.18
CA VAL A 195 2.14 4.61 -24.86
C VAL A 195 3.26 4.84 -23.85
N GLU A 196 4.47 4.43 -24.20
CA GLU A 196 5.65 4.58 -23.36
C GLU A 196 6.85 5.04 -24.19
N THR A 197 7.79 5.79 -23.61
CA THR A 197 9.05 6.08 -24.28
C THR A 197 9.96 4.85 -24.31
N THR A 198 10.81 4.74 -25.34
CA THR A 198 11.75 3.61 -25.51
C THR A 198 12.73 3.40 -24.35
N ASP A 199 12.95 4.43 -23.54
CA ASP A 199 13.78 4.39 -22.33
C ASP A 199 12.98 4.25 -21.02
N GLU A 200 11.67 4.01 -21.13
CA GLU A 200 10.74 3.74 -20.03
C GLU A 200 10.62 4.90 -19.02
N GLN A 201 10.97 6.12 -19.42
CA GLN A 201 10.87 7.30 -18.54
C GLN A 201 9.45 7.85 -18.42
N TYR A 202 8.67 7.80 -19.50
CA TYR A 202 7.32 8.34 -19.54
C TYR A 202 6.33 7.30 -20.04
N TYR A 203 5.15 7.28 -19.42
CA TYR A 203 4.09 6.32 -19.67
C TYR A 203 2.74 7.02 -19.55
N ASP A 204 1.84 6.77 -20.49
CA ASP A 204 0.43 7.15 -20.38
C ASP A 204 -0.49 6.10 -21.03
N PHE A 205 -1.78 6.17 -20.74
CA PHE A 205 -2.77 5.26 -21.30
C PHE A 205 -4.15 5.90 -21.46
N CYS A 206 -4.93 5.41 -22.42
CA CYS A 206 -6.32 5.75 -22.61
C CYS A 206 -7.19 4.49 -22.72
N MET A 207 -8.50 4.66 -22.58
CA MET A 207 -9.49 3.62 -22.80
C MET A 207 -10.11 3.76 -24.19
N VAL A 208 -10.31 2.66 -24.89
CA VAL A 208 -10.96 2.62 -26.20
C VAL A 208 -12.22 1.79 -26.08
N THR A 209 -13.35 2.36 -26.46
CA THR A 209 -14.61 1.64 -26.64
C THR A 209 -14.83 1.42 -28.12
N VAL A 210 -14.90 0.16 -28.52
CA VAL A 210 -15.22 -0.25 -29.89
C VAL A 210 -16.67 -0.66 -29.96
N SER A 211 -17.44 -0.02 -30.83
CA SER A 211 -18.86 -0.32 -31.06
C SER A 211 -19.10 -0.73 -32.52
N ASN A 212 -20.24 -1.37 -32.78
CA ASN A 212 -20.69 -1.63 -34.14
C ASN A 212 -21.85 -0.67 -34.45
N PRO A 213 -21.77 0.16 -35.50
CA PRO A 213 -22.90 0.95 -35.93
C PRO A 213 -23.94 -0.01 -36.53
N ASP A 214 -25.10 -0.10 -35.87
CA ASP A 214 -26.25 -0.94 -36.29
C ASP A 214 -26.68 -0.72 -37.75
#